data_AF-A0A4Y2D7U0-F1
#
_entry.id   AF-A0A4Y2D7U0-F1
#
_cell.length_a   1.000
_cell.length_b   1.000
_cell.length_c   1.000
_cell.angle_alpha   90.00
_cell.angle_beta   90.00
_cell.angle_gamma   90.00
#
_symmetry.space_group_name_H-M   'P 1'
#
loop_
_entity.id
_entity.type
_entity.pdbx_description
1 polymer ?
#
loop_
_entity_poly.entity_id
_entity_poly.type
_entity_poly.pdbx_seq_one_letter_code
_entity_poly.pdbx_strand_id
1 'polypeptide(L)'
;MSRPSRTDEVNNDLMQELDYDTEVESGEGGLFFLDAPGGTGKTFHLNLLLAQIRKDEKIAITVASSGIAATLLDGVRTEHSVLKLPQNLAHEETPVCNFTKNSELCRMLQHCKLLVWDECTMSHKRAVEALNRTMKDINNNQSVTGGMVVLTASDFRQILPVITKGAPVDKINACLKASPLWEHVKKFNFTTNMRVQL
;
A
#
# COMPACT_ATOMS: atom_id res chain seq x y z
N MET A 1 31.97 -16.51 0.74
CA MET A 1 30.51 -16.33 0.57
C MET A 1 29.84 -16.71 1.89
N SER A 2 29.32 -15.74 2.61
CA SER A 2 28.59 -15.97 3.87
C SER A 2 27.17 -16.45 3.53
N ARG A 3 26.65 -17.44 4.28
CA ARG A 3 25.25 -17.87 4.12
C ARG A 3 24.31 -16.69 4.42
N PRO A 4 23.23 -16.50 3.65
CA PRO A 4 22.21 -15.50 3.96
C PRO A 4 21.64 -15.77 5.36
N SER A 5 21.32 -14.72 6.09
CA SER A 5 20.65 -14.85 7.38
C SER A 5 19.20 -15.30 7.15
N ARG A 6 18.57 -15.92 8.16
CA ARG A 6 17.15 -16.33 8.09
C ARG A 6 16.21 -15.17 7.73
N THR A 7 16.62 -13.95 8.06
CA THR A 7 15.93 -12.70 7.74
C THR A 7 16.06 -12.34 6.24
N ASP A 8 17.21 -12.59 5.65
CA ASP A 8 17.44 -12.39 4.21
C ASP A 8 16.64 -13.40 3.36
N GLU A 9 16.50 -14.64 3.84
CA GLU A 9 15.70 -15.68 3.18
C GLU A 9 14.22 -15.32 3.13
N VAL A 10 13.59 -15.01 4.28
CA VAL A 10 12.16 -14.62 4.35
C VAL A 10 11.84 -13.39 3.49
N ASN A 11 12.79 -12.47 3.36
CA ASN A 11 12.66 -11.30 2.51
C ASN A 11 12.64 -11.61 1.03
N ASN A 12 13.60 -12.43 0.60
CA ASN A 12 13.72 -12.82 -0.80
C ASN A 12 12.48 -13.60 -1.23
N ASP A 13 11.91 -14.42 -0.33
CA ASP A 13 10.66 -15.13 -0.57
C ASP A 13 9.49 -14.15 -0.82
N LEU A 14 9.33 -13.11 0.01
CA LEU A 14 8.25 -12.15 -0.17
C LEU A 14 8.44 -11.29 -1.44
N MET A 15 9.67 -10.84 -1.73
CA MET A 15 9.97 -10.10 -2.96
C MET A 15 9.71 -10.93 -4.22
N GLN A 16 10.08 -12.22 -4.17
CA GLN A 16 9.86 -13.16 -5.25
C GLN A 16 8.37 -13.49 -5.43
N GLU A 17 7.63 -13.68 -4.34
CA GLU A 17 6.18 -13.87 -4.36
C GLU A 17 5.47 -12.66 -4.98
N LEU A 18 5.91 -11.45 -4.64
CA LEU A 18 5.39 -10.21 -5.23
C LEU A 18 5.83 -10.02 -6.69
N ASP A 19 6.74 -10.84 -7.22
CA ASP A 19 7.39 -10.63 -8.52
C ASP A 19 7.93 -9.20 -8.66
N TYR A 20 8.44 -8.64 -7.54
CA TYR A 20 8.69 -7.22 -7.38
C TYR A 20 9.66 -6.67 -8.42
N ASP A 21 10.76 -7.37 -8.66
CA ASP A 21 11.78 -6.93 -9.61
C ASP A 21 11.22 -6.88 -11.04
N THR A 22 10.43 -7.88 -11.45
CA THR A 22 9.78 -7.92 -12.77
C THR A 22 8.81 -6.74 -12.96
N GLU A 23 8.00 -6.43 -11.95
CA GLU A 23 7.03 -5.31 -12.04
C GLU A 23 7.73 -3.94 -12.07
N VAL A 24 8.84 -3.81 -11.35
CA VAL A 24 9.64 -2.57 -11.35
C VAL A 24 10.42 -2.41 -12.65
N GLU A 25 10.99 -3.49 -13.18
CA GLU A 25 11.80 -3.47 -14.41
C GLU A 25 10.95 -3.30 -15.67
N SER A 26 9.77 -3.92 -15.72
CA SER A 26 8.83 -3.75 -16.83
C SER A 26 8.24 -2.34 -16.89
N GLY A 27 8.18 -1.64 -15.76
CA GLY A 27 7.54 -0.33 -15.65
C GLY A 27 6.00 -0.39 -15.66
N GLU A 28 5.43 -1.59 -15.66
CA GLU A 28 3.98 -1.82 -15.55
C GLU A 28 3.50 -1.61 -14.10
N GLY A 29 4.39 -1.77 -13.13
CA GLY A 29 4.09 -1.63 -11.71
C GLY A 29 3.15 -2.73 -11.22
N GLY A 30 2.43 -2.49 -10.13
CA GLY A 30 1.45 -3.48 -9.70
C GLY A 30 0.74 -3.12 -8.40
N LEU A 31 -0.44 -3.71 -8.21
CA LEU A 31 -1.23 -3.53 -7.00
C LEU A 31 -1.37 -4.87 -6.27
N PHE A 32 -0.87 -4.91 -5.06
CA PHE A 32 -0.75 -6.10 -4.24
C PHE A 32 -1.56 -5.93 -2.96
N PHE A 33 -2.20 -7.00 -2.49
CA PHE A 33 -2.86 -7.04 -1.20
C PHE A 33 -2.35 -8.22 -0.37
N LEU A 34 -1.77 -7.89 0.77
CA LEU A 34 -1.36 -8.84 1.79
C LEU A 34 -2.46 -8.96 2.85
N ASP A 35 -3.18 -10.09 2.84
CA ASP A 35 -4.09 -10.49 3.91
C ASP A 35 -3.26 -11.00 5.09
N ALA A 36 -3.14 -10.18 6.12
CA ALA A 36 -2.30 -10.48 7.28
C ALA A 36 -3.10 -10.36 8.59
N PRO A 37 -3.72 -11.46 9.06
CA PRO A 37 -4.42 -11.50 10.33
C PRO A 37 -3.55 -11.08 11.51
N GLY A 38 -4.20 -10.66 12.59
CA GLY A 38 -3.50 -10.29 13.83
C GLY A 38 -2.54 -11.39 14.34
N GLY A 39 -1.30 -11.01 14.63
CA GLY A 39 -0.27 -11.93 15.15
C GLY A 39 0.57 -12.66 14.09
N THR A 40 0.35 -12.40 12.80
CA THR A 40 1.14 -12.98 11.69
C THR A 40 2.49 -12.30 11.43
N GLY A 41 2.84 -11.26 12.19
CA GLY A 41 4.09 -10.53 11.99
C GLY A 41 4.09 -9.58 10.79
N LYS A 42 2.91 -9.13 10.31
CA LYS A 42 2.76 -8.12 9.23
C LYS A 42 3.78 -6.99 9.33
N THR A 43 3.78 -6.27 10.45
CA THR A 43 4.66 -5.11 10.68
C THR A 43 6.13 -5.45 10.52
N PHE A 44 6.57 -6.62 11.00
CA PHE A 44 7.94 -7.08 10.84
C PHE A 44 8.30 -7.27 9.37
N HIS A 45 7.47 -7.99 8.61
CA HIS A 45 7.70 -8.23 7.19
C HIS A 45 7.67 -6.94 6.36
N LEU A 46 6.74 -6.03 6.63
CA LEU A 46 6.68 -4.73 5.95
C LEU A 46 7.93 -3.89 6.22
N ASN A 47 8.38 -3.79 7.47
CA ASN A 47 9.61 -3.07 7.81
C ASN A 47 10.84 -3.68 7.14
N LEU A 48 10.87 -5.00 7.08
CA LEU A 48 11.98 -5.74 6.51
C LEU A 48 12.05 -5.57 4.97
N LEU A 49 10.91 -5.59 4.30
CA LEU A 49 10.76 -5.26 2.88
C LEU A 49 11.24 -3.83 2.58
N LEU A 50 10.78 -2.86 3.39
CA LEU A 50 11.19 -1.46 3.26
C LEU A 50 12.69 -1.27 3.46
N ALA A 51 13.28 -1.95 4.44
CA ALA A 51 14.71 -1.89 4.71
C ALA A 51 15.53 -2.43 3.53
N GLN A 52 15.08 -3.52 2.89
CA GLN A 52 15.76 -4.09 1.74
C GLN A 52 15.76 -3.14 0.54
N ILE A 53 14.62 -2.55 0.19
CA ILE A 53 14.56 -1.58 -0.92
C ILE A 53 15.44 -0.36 -0.64
N ARG A 54 15.41 0.16 0.60
CA ARG A 54 16.21 1.33 0.99
C ARG A 54 17.71 1.02 1.05
N LYS A 55 18.10 -0.22 1.36
CA LYS A 55 19.50 -0.67 1.31
C LYS A 55 20.07 -0.59 -0.11
N ASP A 56 19.24 -0.81 -1.12
CA ASP A 56 19.61 -0.64 -2.53
C ASP A 56 19.53 0.83 -3.01
N GLU A 57 19.45 1.79 -2.09
CA GLU A 57 19.30 3.23 -2.36
C GLU A 57 18.05 3.60 -3.19
N LYS A 58 17.08 2.68 -3.28
CA LYS A 58 15.79 2.91 -3.94
C LYS A 58 14.81 3.60 -2.98
N ILE A 59 13.90 4.39 -3.54
CA ILE A 59 12.88 5.10 -2.76
C ILE A 59 11.72 4.14 -2.45
N ALA A 60 11.50 3.89 -1.16
CA ALA A 60 10.32 3.17 -0.66
C ALA A 60 9.53 4.05 0.33
N ILE A 61 8.28 4.32 -0.02
CA ILE A 61 7.35 5.13 0.76
C ILE A 61 6.43 4.22 1.55
N THR A 62 6.07 4.66 2.75
CA THR A 62 5.12 3.94 3.60
C THR A 62 4.06 4.91 4.09
N VAL A 63 2.81 4.50 4.01
CA VAL A 63 1.65 5.23 4.52
C VAL A 63 0.81 4.31 5.37
N ALA A 64 0.05 4.87 6.30
CA ALA A 64 -0.90 4.12 7.10
C ALA A 64 -2.26 4.82 7.14
N SER A 65 -3.34 4.04 7.29
CA SER A 65 -4.71 4.57 7.29
C SER A 65 -5.13 5.32 8.56
N SER A 66 -4.35 5.23 9.63
CA SER A 66 -4.58 5.96 10.88
C SER A 66 -3.28 6.42 11.51
N GLY A 67 -3.36 7.45 12.36
CA GLY A 67 -2.19 7.95 13.09
C GLY A 67 -1.55 6.92 14.00
N ILE A 68 -2.35 6.03 14.61
CA ILE A 68 -1.85 4.95 15.48
C ILE A 68 -1.13 3.88 14.66
N ALA A 69 -1.67 3.50 13.51
CA ALA A 69 -0.99 2.56 12.62
C ALA A 69 0.35 3.15 12.11
N ALA A 70 0.39 4.45 11.84
CA ALA A 70 1.62 5.13 11.43
C ALA A 70 2.74 5.09 12.48
N THR A 71 2.44 4.92 13.78
CA THR A 71 3.51 4.82 14.80
C THR A 71 4.19 3.45 14.84
N LEU A 72 3.64 2.44 14.16
CA LEU A 72 4.15 1.07 14.19
C LEU A 72 5.21 0.78 13.12
N LEU A 73 5.37 1.69 12.16
CA LEU A 73 6.32 1.59 11.07
C LEU A 73 7.23 2.84 11.10
N ASP A 74 8.52 2.68 10.84
CA ASP A 74 9.47 3.78 10.95
C ASP A 74 9.28 4.85 9.86
N GLY A 75 9.19 6.11 10.30
CA GLY A 75 9.06 7.27 9.41
C GLY A 75 7.70 7.42 8.73
N VAL A 76 6.68 6.69 9.20
CA VAL A 76 5.37 6.65 8.54
C VAL A 76 4.50 7.82 8.96
N ARG A 77 3.70 8.29 8.00
CA ARG A 77 2.64 9.27 8.23
C ARG A 77 1.33 8.74 7.65
N THR A 78 0.22 9.40 8.00
CA THR A 78 -1.08 9.00 7.49
C THR A 78 -1.16 9.19 5.98
N GLU A 79 -1.93 8.33 5.29
CA GLU A 79 -2.12 8.41 3.84
C GLU A 79 -2.65 9.78 3.41
N HIS A 80 -3.54 10.38 4.21
CA HIS A 80 -4.08 11.71 3.95
C HIS A 80 -2.99 12.78 3.95
N SER A 81 -2.02 12.67 4.85
CA SER A 81 -0.95 13.67 4.99
C SER A 81 0.11 13.56 3.89
N VAL A 82 0.45 12.33 3.48
CA VAL A 82 1.46 12.03 2.46
C VAL A 82 0.90 12.26 1.08
N LEU A 83 -0.25 11.66 0.76
CA LEU A 83 -0.86 11.70 -0.56
C LEU A 83 -1.72 12.94 -0.80
N LYS A 84 -1.89 13.81 0.21
CA LYS A 84 -2.75 15.00 0.13
C LYS A 84 -4.16 14.65 -0.36
N LEU A 85 -4.73 13.56 0.15
CA LEU A 85 -6.06 13.13 -0.25
C LEU A 85 -7.10 14.19 0.15
N PRO A 86 -8.14 14.38 -0.68
CA PRO A 86 -9.30 15.18 -0.32
C PRO A 86 -9.91 14.69 1.00
N GLN A 87 -10.31 15.61 1.87
CA GLN A 87 -10.89 15.23 3.17
C GLN A 87 -12.22 14.48 3.01
N ASN A 88 -12.96 14.75 1.93
CA ASN A 88 -14.28 14.19 1.69
C ASN A 88 -14.33 13.23 0.49
N LEU A 89 -13.53 12.16 0.55
CA LEU A 89 -13.47 11.14 -0.50
C LEU A 89 -14.84 10.54 -0.84
N ALA A 90 -15.76 10.43 0.11
CA ALA A 90 -17.07 9.82 -0.09
C ALA A 90 -18.01 10.62 -1.02
N HIS A 91 -17.75 11.92 -1.21
CA HIS A 91 -18.58 12.78 -2.06
C HIS A 91 -17.91 13.16 -3.40
N GLU A 92 -16.65 12.80 -3.59
CA GLU A 92 -15.92 13.07 -4.81
C GLU A 92 -15.89 11.84 -5.71
N GLU A 93 -16.49 11.91 -6.90
CA GLU A 93 -16.61 10.75 -7.80
C GLU A 93 -15.27 10.34 -8.43
N THR A 94 -14.44 11.34 -8.77
CA THR A 94 -13.15 11.15 -9.45
C THR A 94 -12.00 11.80 -8.69
N PRO A 95 -11.78 11.41 -7.41
CA PRO A 95 -10.79 12.08 -6.59
C PRO A 95 -9.38 11.86 -7.13
N VAL A 96 -8.54 12.84 -6.86
CA VAL A 96 -7.10 12.86 -7.14
C VAL A 96 -6.36 13.35 -5.91
N CYS A 97 -5.07 13.04 -5.82
CA CYS A 97 -4.19 13.58 -4.79
C CYS A 97 -3.93 15.08 -5.02
N ASN A 98 -4.09 15.90 -3.97
CA ASN A 98 -4.01 17.37 -4.06
C ASN A 98 -2.58 17.91 -3.91
N PHE A 99 -1.72 17.65 -4.88
CA PHE A 99 -0.40 18.26 -4.99
C PHE A 99 -0.07 18.65 -6.44
N THR A 100 0.83 19.62 -6.62
CA THR A 100 1.21 20.10 -7.96
C THR A 100 2.30 19.22 -8.57
N LYS A 101 2.35 19.14 -9.91
CA LYS A 101 3.39 18.39 -10.64
C LYS A 101 4.83 18.87 -10.35
N ASN A 102 4.98 20.13 -9.92
CA ASN A 102 6.29 20.71 -9.59
C ASN A 102 6.71 20.51 -8.12
N SER A 103 5.85 19.90 -7.30
CA SER A 103 6.12 19.67 -5.88
C SER A 103 7.20 18.62 -5.65
N GLU A 104 7.92 18.72 -4.54
CA GLU A 104 8.90 17.72 -4.10
C GLU A 104 8.24 16.35 -3.89
N LEU A 105 7.04 16.32 -3.31
CA LEU A 105 6.22 15.12 -3.16
C LEU A 105 5.96 14.42 -4.50
N CYS A 106 5.60 15.18 -5.55
CA CYS A 106 5.40 14.61 -6.88
C CYS A 106 6.67 13.94 -7.39
N ARG A 107 7.83 14.61 -7.30
CA ARG A 107 9.12 14.03 -7.71
C ARG A 107 9.44 12.76 -6.91
N MET A 108 9.23 12.80 -5.59
CA MET A 108 9.44 11.64 -4.73
C MET A 108 8.56 10.45 -5.14
N LEU A 109 7.28 10.69 -5.45
CA LEU A 109 6.36 9.64 -5.90
C LEU A 109 6.73 9.10 -7.29
N GLN A 110 7.18 9.95 -8.23
CA GLN A 110 7.64 9.52 -9.56
C GLN A 110 8.86 8.60 -9.49
N HIS A 111 9.75 8.81 -8.51
CA HIS A 111 10.94 7.97 -8.30
C HIS A 111 10.72 6.84 -7.29
N CYS A 112 9.56 6.78 -6.66
CA CYS A 112 9.21 5.73 -5.71
C CYS A 112 9.08 4.38 -6.40
N LYS A 113 9.81 3.38 -5.89
CA LYS A 113 9.79 2.00 -6.41
C LYS A 113 8.79 1.13 -5.68
N LEU A 114 8.51 1.44 -4.43
CA LEU A 114 7.55 0.71 -3.61
C LEU A 114 6.77 1.66 -2.70
N LEU A 115 5.44 1.64 -2.78
CA LEU A 115 4.57 2.25 -1.78
C LEU A 115 3.90 1.15 -0.95
N VAL A 116 4.21 1.11 0.35
CA VAL A 116 3.55 0.24 1.33
C VAL A 116 2.40 1.01 1.98
N TRP A 117 1.22 0.42 2.01
CA TRP A 117 0.02 0.99 2.64
C TRP A 117 -0.50 0.07 3.74
N ASP A 118 -0.21 0.44 4.98
CA ASP A 118 -0.63 -0.30 6.16
C ASP A 118 -2.05 0.08 6.63
N GLU A 119 -2.78 -0.92 7.13
CA GLU A 119 -4.18 -0.82 7.54
C GLU A 119 -5.14 -0.30 6.47
N CYS A 120 -4.84 -0.60 5.21
CA CYS A 120 -5.59 -0.10 4.05
C CYS A 120 -7.10 -0.40 4.06
N THR A 121 -7.58 -1.41 4.80
CA THR A 121 -9.03 -1.71 4.87
C THR A 121 -9.81 -0.65 5.60
N MET A 122 -9.16 0.20 6.40
CA MET A 122 -9.79 1.35 7.05
C MET A 122 -9.98 2.52 6.08
N SER A 123 -9.22 2.56 4.98
CA SER A 123 -9.33 3.64 4.00
C SER A 123 -10.50 3.41 3.04
N HIS A 124 -11.18 4.49 2.70
CA HIS A 124 -12.18 4.47 1.64
C HIS A 124 -11.52 4.09 0.31
N LYS A 125 -12.15 3.22 -0.49
CA LYS A 125 -11.60 2.71 -1.77
C LYS A 125 -11.09 3.79 -2.72
N ARG A 126 -11.81 4.92 -2.72
CA ARG A 126 -11.50 6.10 -3.52
C ARG A 126 -10.12 6.70 -3.21
N ALA A 127 -9.54 6.44 -2.04
CA ALA A 127 -8.16 6.81 -1.72
C ALA A 127 -7.16 6.10 -2.65
N VAL A 128 -7.31 4.78 -2.85
CA VAL A 128 -6.47 3.99 -3.75
C VAL A 128 -6.77 4.36 -5.21
N GLU A 129 -8.03 4.64 -5.55
CA GLU A 129 -8.39 5.12 -6.88
C GLU A 129 -7.77 6.49 -7.20
N ALA A 130 -7.75 7.40 -6.22
CA ALA A 130 -7.10 8.70 -6.34
C ALA A 130 -5.60 8.56 -6.55
N LEU A 131 -4.94 7.71 -5.76
CA LEU A 131 -3.53 7.38 -5.97
C LEU A 131 -3.31 6.86 -7.39
N ASN A 132 -4.10 5.89 -7.84
CA ASN A 132 -3.97 5.33 -9.18
C ASN A 132 -4.13 6.40 -10.28
N ARG A 133 -5.18 7.24 -10.21
CA ARG A 133 -5.39 8.31 -11.20
C ARG A 133 -4.24 9.30 -11.21
N THR A 134 -3.79 9.75 -10.03
CA THR A 134 -2.68 10.69 -9.92
C THR A 134 -1.39 10.09 -10.46
N MET A 135 -1.05 8.85 -10.09
CA MET A 135 0.18 8.21 -10.56
C MET A 135 0.19 8.06 -12.08
N LYS A 136 -0.95 7.69 -12.69
CA LYS A 136 -1.07 7.63 -14.15
C LYS A 136 -0.80 8.98 -14.82
N ASP A 137 -1.31 10.07 -14.24
CA ASP A 137 -1.11 11.43 -14.78
C ASP A 137 0.33 11.96 -14.58
N ILE A 138 0.95 11.72 -13.42
CA ILE A 138 2.31 12.24 -13.16
C ILE A 138 3.39 11.41 -13.87
N ASN A 139 3.16 10.12 -14.10
CA ASN A 139 4.10 9.25 -14.82
C ASN A 139 3.80 9.17 -16.32
N ASN A 140 2.68 9.76 -16.78
CA ASN A 140 2.19 9.59 -18.15
C ASN A 140 2.12 8.11 -18.58
N ASN A 141 1.68 7.25 -17.66
CA ASN A 141 1.64 5.80 -17.82
C ASN A 141 0.22 5.31 -17.50
N GLN A 142 -0.40 4.55 -18.41
CA GLN A 142 -1.77 4.06 -18.24
C GLN A 142 -1.88 2.74 -17.48
N SER A 143 -0.76 2.10 -17.15
CA SER A 143 -0.72 0.89 -16.32
C SER A 143 -1.24 1.15 -14.91
N VAL A 144 -1.62 0.09 -14.20
CA VAL A 144 -2.17 0.20 -12.85
C VAL A 144 -1.16 0.95 -11.96
N THR A 145 -1.67 1.86 -11.13
CA THR A 145 -0.87 2.72 -10.25
C THR A 145 0.24 3.50 -10.98
N GLY A 146 0.07 3.75 -12.29
CA GLY A 146 1.01 4.52 -13.12
C GLY A 146 2.40 3.90 -13.20
N GLY A 147 2.53 2.57 -13.09
CA GLY A 147 3.83 1.89 -13.10
C GLY A 147 4.53 1.79 -11.75
N MET A 148 3.90 2.28 -10.67
CA MET A 148 4.42 2.11 -9.31
C MET A 148 3.95 0.80 -8.70
N VAL A 149 4.82 0.10 -7.98
CA VAL A 149 4.42 -1.04 -7.15
C VAL A 149 3.80 -0.54 -5.84
N VAL A 150 2.58 -0.96 -5.57
CA VAL A 150 1.81 -0.63 -4.37
C VAL A 150 1.47 -1.91 -3.62
N LEU A 151 2.03 -2.07 -2.42
CA LEU A 151 1.71 -3.15 -1.51
C LEU A 151 0.77 -2.64 -0.42
N THR A 152 -0.49 -3.03 -0.51
CA THR A 152 -1.48 -2.81 0.55
C THR A 152 -1.48 -3.99 1.51
N ALA A 153 -1.55 -3.74 2.82
CA ALA A 153 -1.47 -4.79 3.82
C ALA A 153 -2.41 -4.51 5.00
N SER A 154 -3.33 -5.43 5.27
CA SER A 154 -4.29 -5.30 6.38
C SER A 154 -5.10 -6.60 6.55
N ASP A 155 -6.15 -6.54 7.34
CA ASP A 155 -7.01 -7.65 7.69
C ASP A 155 -8.48 -7.23 7.55
N PHE A 156 -9.17 -7.74 6.52
CA PHE A 156 -10.60 -7.45 6.30
C PHE A 156 -11.52 -7.98 7.42
N ARG A 157 -11.00 -8.80 8.34
CA ARG A 157 -11.73 -9.22 9.56
C ARG A 157 -11.72 -8.14 10.64
N GLN A 158 -10.93 -7.06 10.46
CA GLN A 158 -10.84 -5.92 11.37
C GLN A 158 -11.77 -4.78 10.92
N ILE A 159 -11.34 -3.53 11.14
CA ILE A 159 -12.14 -2.34 10.93
C ILE A 159 -12.23 -2.01 9.43
N LEU A 160 -13.46 -1.90 8.93
CA LEU A 160 -13.79 -1.41 7.59
C LEU A 160 -13.87 0.13 7.58
N PRO A 161 -13.98 0.77 6.40
CA PRO A 161 -14.02 2.23 6.32
C PRO A 161 -15.19 2.80 7.11
N VAL A 162 -14.93 3.86 7.87
CA VAL A 162 -15.94 4.52 8.70
C VAL A 162 -16.79 5.43 7.81
N ILE A 163 -18.07 5.09 7.66
CA ILE A 163 -19.06 5.92 6.95
C ILE A 163 -20.04 6.49 7.98
N THR A 164 -19.93 7.78 8.26
CA THR A 164 -20.84 8.48 9.20
C THR A 164 -22.24 8.52 8.64
N LYS A 165 -23.22 8.05 9.44
CA LYS A 165 -24.65 7.99 9.08
C LYS A 165 -24.98 7.13 7.85
N GLY A 166 -24.05 6.28 7.41
CA GLY A 166 -24.25 5.36 6.29
C GLY A 166 -24.95 4.05 6.68
N ALA A 167 -25.68 3.48 5.75
CA ALA A 167 -26.22 2.12 5.83
C ALA A 167 -25.10 1.08 5.69
N PRO A 168 -25.34 -0.19 6.05
CA PRO A 168 -24.35 -1.27 5.87
C PRO A 168 -23.83 -1.39 4.43
N VAL A 169 -24.70 -1.15 3.44
CA VAL A 169 -24.32 -1.17 2.01
C VAL A 169 -23.30 -0.09 1.68
N ASP A 170 -23.36 1.08 2.33
CA ASP A 170 -22.41 2.17 2.09
C ASP A 170 -21.02 1.79 2.59
N LYS A 171 -20.92 1.08 3.71
CA LYS A 171 -19.64 0.55 4.21
C LYS A 171 -19.03 -0.46 3.24
N ILE A 172 -19.84 -1.37 2.69
CA ILE A 172 -19.38 -2.35 1.69
C ILE A 172 -18.92 -1.62 0.42
N ASN A 173 -19.71 -0.65 -0.05
CA ASN A 173 -19.39 0.15 -1.23
C ASN A 173 -18.13 0.99 -1.05
N ALA A 174 -17.80 1.38 0.18
CA ALA A 174 -16.58 2.09 0.52
C ALA A 174 -15.34 1.18 0.64
N CYS A 175 -15.51 -0.14 0.81
CA CYS A 175 -14.40 -1.06 0.97
C CYS A 175 -13.57 -1.16 -0.31
N LEU A 176 -12.26 -1.39 -0.15
CA LEU A 176 -11.33 -1.60 -1.26
C LEU A 176 -11.79 -2.68 -2.24
N LYS A 177 -12.42 -3.76 -1.74
CA LYS A 177 -12.97 -4.86 -2.57
C LYS A 177 -14.07 -4.41 -3.55
N ALA A 178 -14.73 -3.28 -3.29
CA ALA A 178 -15.75 -2.71 -4.16
C ALA A 178 -15.16 -1.71 -5.18
N SER A 179 -13.84 -1.56 -5.25
CA SER A 179 -13.18 -0.77 -6.29
C SER A 179 -12.99 -1.58 -7.56
N PRO A 180 -13.12 -0.97 -8.76
CA PRO A 180 -12.72 -1.62 -10.01
C PRO A 180 -11.24 -2.04 -10.01
N LEU A 181 -10.40 -1.35 -9.22
CA LEU A 181 -8.99 -1.73 -9.09
C LEU A 181 -8.79 -3.09 -8.42
N TRP A 182 -9.77 -3.58 -7.66
CA TRP A 182 -9.68 -4.87 -6.96
C TRP A 182 -9.50 -6.06 -7.92
N GLU A 183 -10.01 -5.96 -9.16
CA GLU A 183 -9.83 -6.97 -10.20
C GLU A 183 -8.37 -7.12 -10.63
N HIS A 184 -7.55 -6.09 -10.43
CA HIS A 184 -6.14 -6.06 -10.77
C HIS A 184 -5.23 -6.39 -9.58
N VAL A 185 -5.82 -6.68 -8.41
CA VAL A 185 -5.06 -6.92 -7.18
C VAL A 185 -4.54 -8.36 -7.13
N LYS A 186 -3.23 -8.51 -7.08
CA LYS A 186 -2.57 -9.78 -6.72
C LYS A 186 -2.61 -9.98 -5.19
N LYS A 187 -3.04 -11.15 -4.72
CA LYS A 187 -3.36 -11.39 -3.30
C LYS A 187 -2.40 -12.39 -2.68
N PHE A 188 -1.92 -12.06 -1.48
CA PHE A 188 -1.01 -12.86 -0.67
C PHE A 188 -1.62 -13.04 0.71
N ASN A 189 -1.33 -14.16 1.38
CA ASN A 189 -1.91 -14.47 2.68
C ASN A 189 -0.83 -14.90 3.66
N PHE A 190 -0.75 -14.22 4.81
CA PHE A 190 -0.04 -14.77 5.95
C PHE A 190 -0.97 -15.67 6.74
N THR A 191 -0.62 -16.95 6.82
CA THR A 191 -1.44 -17.96 7.49
C THR A 191 -0.88 -18.36 8.85
N THR A 192 0.42 -18.14 9.08
CA THR A 192 1.11 -18.57 10.29
C THR A 192 1.04 -17.49 11.36
N ASN A 193 0.41 -17.80 12.50
CA ASN A 193 0.38 -16.91 13.66
C ASN A 193 1.68 -17.03 14.45
N MET A 194 2.55 -16.04 14.33
CA MET A 194 3.85 -16.00 15.01
C MET A 194 3.73 -15.64 16.50
N ARG A 195 2.66 -14.96 16.91
CA ARG A 195 2.46 -14.55 18.32
C ARG A 195 2.17 -15.73 19.24
N VAL A 196 1.46 -16.75 18.74
CA VAL A 196 1.01 -17.92 19.52
C VAL A 196 1.99 -19.10 19.40
N GLN A 197 2.97 -19.01 18.50
CA GLN A 197 4.02 -20.03 18.33
C GLN A 197 5.26 -19.79 19.22
N LEU A 198 5.27 -18.72 20.01
CA LEU A 198 6.32 -18.40 20.99
C LEU A 198 6.02 -19.00 22.36
#